data_AF-A0A177KJP1-F1
#
_entry.id   AF-A0A177KJP1-F1
#
_cell.length_a   1.000
_cell.length_b   1.000
_cell.length_c   1.000
_cell.angle_alpha   90.00
_cell.angle_beta   90.00
_cell.angle_gamma   90.00
#
_symmetry.space_group_name_H-M   'P 1'
#
loop_
_entity.id
_entity.type
_entity.pdbx_description
1 polymer ?
#
loop_
_entity_poly.entity_id
_entity_poly.type
_entity_poly.pdbx_seq_one_letter_code
_entity_poly.pdbx_strand_id
1 'polypeptide(L)' 'MTNACCPNCHKKMEMRGEGEGKLFFCKCGYREKLSAFEKRKQKSGNAANKRDVNQYLKKQQKDEPINTALADALKNLKL' A
#
# COMPACT_ATOMS: atom_id res chain seq x y z
N MET A 1 21.29 3.82 -7.74
CA MET A 1 20.07 3.04 -7.45
C MET A 1 18.94 4.00 -7.10
N THR A 2 17.71 3.75 -7.57
CA THR A 2 16.56 4.65 -7.29
C THR A 2 15.66 4.06 -6.20
N ASN A 3 14.86 4.92 -5.54
CA ASN A 3 13.83 4.50 -4.59
C ASN A 3 12.55 3.99 -5.28
N ALA A 4 12.54 3.87 -6.62
CA ALA A 4 11.44 3.30 -7.37
C ALA A 4 11.36 1.79 -7.16
N CYS A 5 10.19 1.28 -6.76
CA CYS A 5 9.92 -0.14 -6.67
C CYS A 5 9.20 -0.64 -7.93
N CYS A 6 9.67 -1.78 -8.44
CA CYS A 6 9.05 -2.45 -9.57
C CYS A 6 7.65 -2.98 -9.22
N PRO A 7 6.67 -2.90 -10.14
CA PRO A 7 5.33 -3.40 -9.90
C PRO A 7 5.25 -4.93 -9.81
N ASN A 8 6.21 -5.66 -10.37
CA ASN A 8 6.22 -7.13 -10.33
C ASN A 8 7.09 -7.66 -9.17
N CYS A 9 8.34 -7.19 -9.07
CA CYS A 9 9.33 -7.73 -8.15
C CYS A 9 9.35 -7.01 -6.78
N HIS A 10 8.73 -5.83 -6.66
CA HIS A 10 8.86 -4.88 -5.53
C HIS A 10 10.29 -4.50 -5.11
N LYS A 11 11.32 -4.98 -5.84
CA LYS A 11 12.72 -4.60 -5.64
C LYS A 11 12.98 -3.21 -6.22
N LYS A 12 14.01 -2.56 -5.69
CA LYS A 12 14.49 -1.26 -6.17
C LYS A 12 14.95 -1.36 -7.63
N MET A 13 14.57 -0.37 -8.42
CA MET A 13 14.94 -0.27 -9.83
C MET A 13 16.17 0.60 -10.03
N GLU A 14 16.91 0.31 -11.09
CA GLU A 14 18.02 1.13 -11.57
C GLU A 14 17.54 2.02 -12.71
N MET A 15 17.94 3.28 -12.73
CA MET A 15 17.68 4.17 -13.85
C MET A 15 18.92 4.20 -14.75
N ARG A 16 18.74 3.99 -16.05
CA ARG A 16 19.79 4.10 -17.07
C ARG A 16 19.32 5.05 -18.18
N GLY A 17 20.27 5.80 -18.74
CA GLY A 17 20.04 6.78 -19.80
C GLY A 17 20.20 8.23 -19.33
N GLU A 18 20.45 9.12 -20.28
CA GLU A 18 20.64 10.56 -20.08
C GLU A 18 19.46 11.34 -20.69
N GLY A 19 19.11 12.47 -20.08
CA GLY A 19 18.03 13.35 -20.55
C GLY A 19 16.62 12.73 -20.49
N GLU A 20 15.86 12.87 -21.57
CA GLU A 20 14.46 12.44 -21.69
C GLU A 20 14.30 10.93 -21.97
N GLY A 21 15.41 10.24 -22.30
CA GLY A 21 15.45 8.80 -22.54
C GLY A 21 15.60 7.94 -21.30
N LYS A 22 15.43 8.50 -20.10
CA LYS A 22 15.59 7.77 -18.83
C LYS A 22 14.64 6.58 -18.75
N LEU A 23 15.23 5.40 -18.57
CA LEU A 23 14.56 4.12 -18.44
C LEU A 23 14.86 3.52 -17.07
N PHE A 24 13.83 3.02 -16.40
CA PHE A 24 13.98 2.19 -15.21
C PHE A 24 14.09 0.72 -15.60
N PHE A 25 14.94 -0.01 -14.89
CA PHE A 25 15.21 -1.43 -15.08
C PHE A 25 15.14 -2.15 -13.71
N CYS A 26 14.27 -3.15 -13.54
CA CYS A 26 14.35 -4.12 -12.42
C CYS A 26 15.22 -5.31 -12.85
N LYS A 27 15.93 -5.88 -11.88
CA LYS A 27 16.62 -7.17 -12.01
C LYS A 27 15.72 -8.32 -12.50
N CYS A 28 14.39 -8.22 -12.37
CA CYS A 28 13.44 -9.21 -12.88
C CYS A 28 13.14 -9.10 -14.39
N GLY A 29 13.78 -8.16 -15.10
CA GLY A 29 13.56 -7.95 -16.54
C GLY A 29 12.50 -6.89 -16.86
N TYR A 30 11.76 -6.36 -15.88
CA TYR A 30 10.81 -5.27 -16.10
C TYR A 30 11.52 -3.96 -16.42
N ARG A 31 11.07 -3.27 -17.47
CA ARG A 31 11.58 -1.97 -17.90
C ARG A 31 10.43 -0.99 -18.15
N GLU A 32 10.59 0.25 -17.71
CA GLU A 32 9.60 1.31 -17.97
C GLU A 32 10.29 2.64 -18.24
N LYS A 33 9.67 3.49 -19.06
CA LYS A 33 10.13 4.87 -19.29
C LYS A 33 9.81 5.74 -18.07
N LEU A 34 10.60 6.77 -17.83
CA LEU A 34 10.38 7.74 -16.74
C LEU A 34 8.95 8.33 -16.77
N SER A 35 8.45 8.69 -17.95
CA SER A 35 7.10 9.25 -18.12
C SER A 35 5.99 8.26 -17.73
N ALA A 36 6.18 6.97 -17.98
CA ALA A 36 5.24 5.92 -17.56
C ALA A 36 5.30 5.70 -16.04
N PHE A 37 6.51 5.75 -15.47
CA PHE A 37 6.72 5.65 -14.02
C PHE A 37 6.04 6.79 -13.26
N GLU A 38 6.20 8.04 -13.71
CA GLU A 38 5.60 9.22 -13.08
C GLU A 38 4.07 9.17 -13.10
N LYS A 39 3.48 8.81 -14.26
CA LYS A 39 2.02 8.61 -14.38
C LYS A 39 1.51 7.53 -13.43
N ARG A 40 2.25 6.42 -13.29
CA ARG A 40 1.92 5.35 -12.34
C ARG A 40 2.02 5.83 -10.90
N LYS A 41 3.10 6.55 -10.56
CA LYS A 41 3.33 7.07 -9.21
C LYS A 41 2.22 8.03 -8.79
N GLN A 42 1.82 8.95 -9.67
CA GLN A 42 0.70 9.85 -9.44
C GLN A 42 -0.62 9.09 -9.20
N LYS A 43 -0.93 8.08 -10.02
CA LYS A 43 -2.13 7.23 -9.82
C LYS A 43 -2.08 6.43 -8.51
N SER A 44 -0.91 5.92 -8.12
CA SER A 44 -0.75 5.12 -6.91
C SER A 44 -0.72 5.93 -5.61
N GLY A 45 -0.57 7.26 -5.68
CA GLY A 45 -0.51 8.14 -4.51
C GLY A 45 -1.81 8.22 -3.69
N ASN A 46 -2.93 7.73 -4.25
CA ASN A 46 -4.23 7.72 -3.60
C ASN A 46 -4.58 6.38 -2.91
N ALA A 47 -3.70 5.38 -2.93
CA ALA A 47 -3.94 4.17 -2.16
C ALA A 47 -3.70 4.47 -0.68
N ALA A 48 -4.73 4.31 0.16
CA ALA A 48 -4.64 4.50 1.60
C ALA A 48 -3.41 3.77 2.16
N ASN A 49 -2.56 4.50 2.89
CA ASN A 49 -1.33 3.94 3.43
C ASN A 49 -1.68 2.81 4.39
N LYS A 50 -0.95 1.69 4.39
CA LYS A 50 -1.13 0.60 5.36
C LYS A 50 -1.11 1.12 6.80
N ARG A 51 -0.36 2.19 7.06
CA ARG A 51 -0.33 2.86 8.36
C ARG A 51 -1.68 3.48 8.74
N ASP A 52 -2.35 4.13 7.79
CA ASP A 52 -3.65 4.77 7.99
C ASP A 52 -4.74 3.71 8.18
N VAL A 53 -4.71 2.63 7.39
CA VAL A 53 -5.61 1.48 7.55
C VAL A 53 -5.42 0.83 8.93
N ASN A 54 -4.19 0.58 9.35
CA ASN A 54 -3.91 0.03 10.68
C ASN A 54 -4.30 0.98 11.81
N GLN A 55 -4.15 2.30 11.63
CA GLN A 55 -4.59 3.29 12.61
C GLN A 55 -6.12 3.34 12.70
N TYR A 56 -6.81 3.22 11.57
CA TYR A 56 -8.26 3.14 11.50
C TYR A 56 -8.80 1.88 12.20
N LEU A 57 -8.23 0.70 11.91
CA LEU A 57 -8.60 -0.56 12.58
C LEU A 57 -8.35 -0.51 14.10
N LYS A 58 -7.24 0.09 14.54
CA LYS A 58 -6.96 0.28 15.97
C LYS A 58 -7.90 1.26 16.65
N LYS A 59 -8.42 2.27 15.94
CA LYS A 59 -9.45 3.18 16.47
C LYS A 59 -10.77 2.42 16.65
N GLN A 60 -11.20 1.65 15.65
CA GLN A 60 -12.38 0.79 15.74
C GLN A 60 -12.33 -0.25 16.86
N GLN A 61 -11.15 -0.71 17.26
CA GLN A 61 -10.98 -1.64 18.40
C GLN A 61 -11.00 -0.94 19.76
N LYS A 62 -10.74 0.38 19.80
CA LYS A 62 -10.67 1.17 21.03
C LYS A 62 -12.00 1.88 21.33
N ASP A 63 -12.72 2.26 20.28
CA ASP A 63 -14.12 2.65 20.40
C ASP A 63 -14.87 1.37 20.77
N GLU A 64 -15.38 1.33 22.00
CA GLU A 64 -16.01 0.16 22.64
C GLU A 64 -16.97 -0.57 21.70
N PRO A 65 -17.10 -1.90 21.82
CA PRO A 65 -18.10 -2.61 21.04
C PRO A 65 -19.47 -1.96 21.30
N ILE A 66 -20.06 -1.38 20.25
CA ILE A 66 -21.41 -0.80 20.21
C ILE A 66 -22.48 -1.81 20.72
N ASN A 67 -22.09 -3.08 20.91
CA ASN A 67 -22.88 -4.20 21.35
C ASN A 67 -22.51 -4.72 22.76
N THR A 68 -22.26 -3.84 23.74
CA THR A 68 -22.18 -4.28 25.15
C THR A 68 -23.48 -4.94 25.62
N ALA A 69 -24.64 -4.37 25.29
CA ALA A 69 -25.95 -4.92 25.67
C ALA A 69 -26.25 -6.28 25.02
N LEU A 70 -25.93 -6.46 23.72
CA LEU A 70 -26.14 -7.74 23.02
C LEU A 70 -25.11 -8.80 23.45
N ALA A 71 -23.85 -8.40 23.68
CA ALA A 71 -22.81 -9.31 24.19
C ALA A 71 -23.14 -9.82 25.60
N ASP A 72 -23.64 -8.96 26.48
CA ASP A 72 -24.06 -9.36 27.82
C ASP A 72 -25.29 -10.29 27.80
N ALA A 73 -26.26 -10.07 26.90
CA ALA A 73 -27.40 -10.96 26.73
C ALA A 73 -26.99 -12.36 26.21
N LEU A 74 -26.06 -12.42 25.25
CA LEU A 74 -25.56 -13.69 24.69
C LEU A 74 -24.65 -14.45 25.66
N LYS A 75 -23.86 -13.75 26.49
CA LYS A 75 -23.00 -14.38 27.49
C LYS A 75 -23.80 -15.11 28.58
N ASN A 76 -25.01 -14.64 28.86
CA ASN A 76 -25.93 -15.27 29.81
C ASN A 76 -26.77 -16.40 29.19
N LEU A 77 -26.81 -16.50 27.86
CA LEU A 77 -27.39 -17.64 27.15
C LEU A 77 -26.35 -18.76 27.02
N LYS A 78 -26.28 -19.62 28.04
CA LYS A 78 -25.57 -20.91 27.94
C LYS A 78 -26.53 -21.95 27.34
N LEU A 79 -26.21 -22.45 26.15
CA LEU A 79 -26.74 -23.70 25.60
C LEU A 79 -26.05 -24.90 26.24
#